data_AF-J9G552-F1
#
_entry.id   AF-J9G552-F1
#
_cell.length_a   1.000
_cell.length_b   1.000
_cell.length_c   1.000
_cell.angle_alpha   90.00
_cell.angle_beta   90.00
_cell.angle_gamma   90.00
#
_symmetry.space_group_name_H-M   'P 1'
#
loop_
_entity.id
_entity.type
_entity.pdbx_description
1 polymer ?
#
loop_
_entity_poly.entity_id
_entity_poly.type
_entity_poly.pdbx_seq_one_letter_code
_entity_poly.pdbx_strand_id
1 'polypeptide(L)'
;DTIDVFLAYTDNLLRIIFWDDEVDCIEEVDPVTGATLANFDSYKIYPANLFMTTKEATQRAIHEIEDDLHKQVEWFEKEGRMLEAKRLNERVTYDMEMIRELGHCSGIENYSRYFDGRPAGSRPYCLLDFFPEDFLIIIDESHVSVPQIRAMYGGDRARKINLVEYGFRLPAAMDNRPLKFDEFEAMAKQVIYVSATPADYELMRSEGIVVDQVIRP
;
A
#
# COMPACT_ATOMS: atom_id res chain seq x y z
N ASP A 1 13.92 -34.02 8.80
CA ASP A 1 12.59 -33.42 9.11
C ASP A 1 12.04 -32.65 7.93
N THR A 2 10.74 -32.35 7.90
CA THR A 2 10.12 -31.60 6.79
C THR A 2 9.32 -30.42 7.31
N ILE A 3 9.46 -29.25 6.68
CA ILE A 3 8.65 -28.07 6.91
C ILE A 3 7.85 -27.77 5.64
N ASP A 4 6.53 -27.73 5.79
CA ASP A 4 5.59 -27.41 4.73
C ASP A 4 5.10 -25.96 4.91
N VAL A 5 5.30 -25.13 3.88
CA VAL A 5 4.98 -23.70 3.89
C VAL A 5 3.94 -23.39 2.81
N PHE A 6 2.79 -22.88 3.23
CA PHE A 6 1.78 -22.32 2.33
C PHE A 6 2.10 -20.84 2.07
N LEU A 7 2.46 -20.52 0.84
CA LEU A 7 2.81 -19.17 0.42
C LEU A 7 1.54 -18.38 0.07
N ALA A 8 1.54 -17.08 0.33
CA ALA A 8 0.35 -16.24 0.09
C ALA A 8 0.07 -15.91 -1.39
N TYR A 9 0.98 -16.28 -2.29
CA TYR A 9 1.00 -15.87 -3.70
C TYR A 9 1.12 -17.06 -4.67
N THR A 10 0.97 -18.29 -4.18
CA THR A 10 0.86 -19.50 -5.02
C THR A 10 -0.11 -20.48 -4.36
N ASP A 11 -0.80 -21.26 -5.17
CA ASP A 11 -1.70 -22.33 -4.71
C ASP A 11 -0.94 -23.61 -4.32
N ASN A 12 0.35 -23.69 -4.66
CA ASN A 12 1.20 -24.82 -4.34
C ASN A 12 1.88 -24.67 -2.97
N LEU A 13 2.17 -25.80 -2.36
CA LEU A 13 2.92 -25.93 -1.12
C LEU A 13 4.43 -25.87 -1.44
N LEU A 14 5.20 -25.13 -0.64
CA LEU A 14 6.66 -25.25 -0.61
C LEU A 14 7.08 -26.20 0.52
N ARG A 15 7.67 -27.34 0.19
CA ARG A 15 8.21 -28.30 1.14
C ARG A 15 9.72 -28.17 1.24
N ILE A 16 10.21 -28.01 2.46
CA ILE A 16 11.64 -27.92 2.77
C ILE A 16 12.01 -29.17 3.58
N ILE A 17 12.89 -29.99 3.02
CA ILE A 17 13.35 -31.25 3.61
C ILE A 17 14.74 -31.03 4.20
N PHE A 18 14.91 -31.43 5.45
CA PHE A 18 16.14 -31.29 6.22
C PHE A 18 16.79 -32.63 6.49
N TRP A 19 18.11 -32.65 6.36
CA TRP A 19 18.98 -33.66 6.94
C TRP A 19 19.73 -33.03 8.12
N ASP A 20 19.37 -33.43 9.34
CA ASP A 20 19.79 -32.77 10.57
C ASP A 20 19.54 -31.24 10.51
N ASP A 21 20.60 -30.42 10.56
CA ASP A 21 20.53 -28.96 10.51
C ASP A 21 20.75 -28.37 9.10
N GLU A 22 20.85 -29.21 8.06
CA GLU A 22 21.08 -28.80 6.67
C GLU A 22 19.82 -29.00 5.81
N VAL A 23 19.55 -28.04 4.91
CA VAL A 23 18.49 -28.19 3.90
C VAL A 23 18.99 -29.15 2.83
N ASP A 24 18.31 -30.29 2.70
CA ASP A 24 18.63 -31.34 1.72
C ASP A 24 17.89 -31.10 0.40
N CYS A 25 16.59 -30.78 0.45
CA CYS A 25 15.78 -30.55 -0.74
C CYS A 25 14.72 -29.46 -0.51
N ILE A 26 14.40 -28.70 -1.57
CA ILE A 26 13.27 -27.77 -1.61
C ILE A 26 12.37 -28.15 -2.78
N GLU A 27 11.12 -28.45 -2.49
CA GLU A 27 10.13 -28.95 -3.45
C GLU A 27 8.91 -28.05 -3.50
N GLU A 28 8.36 -27.83 -4.69
CA GLU A 28 6.99 -27.35 -4.85
C GLU A 28 6.09 -28.56 -5.05
N VAL A 29 5.01 -28.62 -4.27
CA VAL A 29 4.16 -29.80 -4.12
C VAL A 29 2.70 -29.40 -4.27
N ASP A 30 1.92 -30.20 -5.00
CA ASP A 30 0.48 -30.06 -5.05
C ASP A 30 -0.13 -30.41 -3.67
N PRO A 31 -0.86 -29.48 -3.01
CA PRO A 31 -1.29 -29.67 -1.63
C PRO A 31 -2.40 -30.72 -1.46
N VAL A 32 -3.05 -31.15 -2.56
CA VAL A 32 -4.17 -32.11 -2.53
C VAL A 32 -3.66 -33.53 -2.78
N THR A 33 -2.83 -33.70 -3.80
CA THR A 33 -2.32 -35.01 -4.24
C THR A 33 -1.01 -35.38 -3.56
N GLY A 34 -0.26 -34.40 -3.05
CA GLY A 34 1.08 -34.58 -2.49
C GLY A 34 2.15 -34.86 -3.54
N ALA A 35 1.83 -34.68 -4.83
CA ALA A 35 2.78 -34.89 -5.92
C ALA A 35 3.79 -33.72 -6.00
N THR A 36 5.07 -34.06 -6.08
CA THR A 36 6.13 -33.07 -6.35
C THR A 36 6.00 -32.54 -7.77
N LEU A 37 5.85 -31.23 -7.89
CA LEU A 37 5.68 -30.50 -9.16
C LEU A 37 7.02 -29.96 -9.68
N ALA A 38 7.88 -29.47 -8.78
CA ALA A 38 9.19 -28.91 -9.11
C ALA A 38 10.18 -29.04 -7.94
N ASN A 39 11.48 -28.94 -8.24
CA ASN A 39 12.58 -28.95 -7.26
C ASN A 39 13.45 -27.70 -7.44
N PHE A 40 14.02 -27.19 -6.35
CA PHE A 40 14.81 -25.96 -6.33
C PHE A 40 16.07 -26.10 -5.47
N ASP A 41 17.19 -25.53 -5.94
CA ASP A 41 18.42 -25.43 -5.15
C ASP A 41 18.35 -24.29 -4.11
N SER A 42 17.53 -23.26 -4.39
CA SER A 42 17.29 -22.14 -3.48
C SER A 42 15.91 -21.54 -3.76
N TYR A 43 15.27 -21.01 -2.72
CA TYR A 43 13.96 -20.40 -2.84
C TYR A 43 13.87 -19.14 -1.98
N LYS A 44 13.33 -18.05 -2.54
CA LYS A 44 13.13 -16.79 -1.82
C LYS A 44 11.67 -16.68 -1.39
N ILE A 45 11.44 -16.75 -0.09
CA ILE A 45 10.10 -16.57 0.50
C ILE A 45 9.90 -15.08 0.79
N TYR A 46 8.93 -14.47 0.10
CA TYR A 46 8.49 -13.11 0.40
C TYR A 46 7.47 -13.07 1.54
N PRO A 47 7.38 -11.94 2.27
CA PRO A 47 6.32 -11.65 3.22
C PRO A 47 4.91 -12.04 2.75
N ALA A 48 4.14 -12.68 3.64
CA ALA A 48 2.73 -12.95 3.40
C ALA A 48 1.83 -11.70 3.50
N ASN A 49 2.35 -10.61 4.08
CA ASN A 49 1.64 -9.34 4.25
C ASN A 49 2.55 -8.17 3.84
N LEU A 50 1.96 -7.16 3.21
CA LEU A 50 2.66 -5.94 2.78
C LEU A 50 2.97 -5.00 3.95
N PHE A 51 2.22 -5.09 5.06
CA PHE A 51 2.40 -4.24 6.24
C PHE A 51 3.21 -4.95 7.34
N MET A 52 4.41 -5.40 7.00
CA MET A 52 5.34 -5.96 7.98
C MET A 52 6.24 -4.87 8.56
N THR A 53 6.41 -4.87 9.88
CA THR A 53 7.30 -3.93 10.55
C THR A 53 8.02 -4.60 11.73
N THR A 54 9.09 -3.98 12.21
CA THR A 54 9.87 -4.47 13.36
C THR A 54 9.22 -4.07 14.68
N LYS A 55 9.51 -4.78 15.78
CA LYS A 55 8.97 -4.41 17.11
C LYS A 55 9.39 -3.00 17.50
N GLU A 56 10.61 -2.62 17.17
CA GLU A 56 11.17 -1.30 17.43
C GLU A 56 10.42 -0.22 16.63
N ALA A 57 10.09 -0.48 15.36
CA ALA A 57 9.30 0.43 14.54
C ALA A 57 7.85 0.55 15.03
N THR A 58 7.24 -0.56 15.46
CA THR A 58 5.90 -0.55 16.08
C THR A 58 5.87 0.31 17.33
N GLN A 59 6.85 0.16 18.23
CA GLN A 59 6.92 0.96 19.46
C GLN A 59 7.10 2.46 19.18
N ARG A 60 7.96 2.82 18.22
CA ARG A 60 8.09 4.23 17.79
C ARG A 60 6.78 4.77 17.23
N ALA A 61 6.15 4.04 16.33
CA ALA A 61 4.88 4.45 15.71
C ALA A 61 3.79 4.66 16.76
N ILE A 62 3.68 3.78 17.75
CA ILE A 62 2.71 3.92 18.85
C ILE A 62 2.93 5.23 19.62
N HIS A 63 4.17 5.56 19.99
CA HIS A 63 4.44 6.82 20.69
C HIS A 63 4.07 8.04 19.85
N GLU A 64 4.38 8.04 18.55
CA GLU A 64 4.02 9.14 17.65
C GLU A 64 2.50 9.26 17.46
N ILE A 65 1.77 8.13 17.42
CA ILE A 65 0.31 8.10 17.36
C ILE A 65 -0.28 8.69 18.64
N GLU A 66 0.27 8.33 19.81
CA GLU A 66 -0.17 8.83 21.12
C GLU A 66 0.06 10.35 21.25
N ASP A 67 1.22 10.85 20.80
CA ASP A 67 1.51 12.29 20.78
C ASP A 67 0.53 13.07 19.89
N ASP A 68 0.25 12.58 18.69
CA ASP A 68 -0.70 13.21 17.78
C ASP A 68 -2.15 13.09 18.28
N LEU A 69 -2.47 11.99 18.97
CA LEU A 69 -3.77 11.82 19.63
C LEU A 69 -4.00 12.87 20.70
N HIS A 70 -3.06 13.04 21.63
CA HIS A 70 -3.17 14.03 22.70
C HIS A 70 -3.36 15.44 22.14
N LYS A 71 -2.52 15.84 21.16
CA LYS A 71 -2.63 17.16 20.51
C LYS A 71 -4.00 17.37 19.86
N GLN A 72 -4.51 16.35 19.15
CA GLN A 72 -5.76 16.45 18.42
C GLN A 72 -6.98 16.46 19.36
N VAL A 73 -6.96 15.66 20.43
CA VAL A 73 -7.99 15.66 21.47
C VAL A 73 -8.05 17.03 22.16
N GLU A 74 -6.91 17.57 22.59
CA GLU A 74 -6.86 18.91 23.19
C GLU A 74 -7.41 19.99 22.26
N TRP A 75 -7.10 19.89 20.96
CA TRP A 75 -7.63 20.84 19.97
C TRP A 75 -9.15 20.76 19.87
N PHE A 76 -9.72 19.55 19.78
CA PHE A 76 -11.18 19.39 19.77
C PHE A 76 -11.84 19.92 21.04
N GLU A 77 -11.27 19.67 22.22
CA GLU A 77 -11.80 20.17 23.49
C GLU A 77 -11.77 21.70 23.57
N LYS A 78 -10.69 22.34 23.10
CA LYS A 78 -10.58 23.82 23.03
C LYS A 78 -11.61 24.43 22.09
N GLU A 79 -11.97 23.74 21.01
CA GLU A 79 -13.02 24.14 20.06
C GLU A 79 -14.45 23.81 20.56
N GLY A 80 -14.61 23.25 21.77
CA GLY A 80 -15.91 22.86 22.33
C GLY A 80 -16.50 21.57 21.73
N ARG A 81 -15.70 20.79 21.01
CA ARG A 81 -16.09 19.60 20.24
C ARG A 81 -15.83 18.31 21.03
N MET A 82 -16.45 18.22 22.21
CA MET A 82 -16.18 17.14 23.19
C MET A 82 -16.57 15.74 22.68
N LEU A 83 -17.56 15.63 21.77
CA LEU A 83 -17.99 14.35 21.21
C LEU A 83 -16.95 13.80 20.23
N GLU A 84 -16.39 14.64 19.37
CA GLU A 84 -15.32 14.28 18.45
C GLU A 84 -14.03 13.94 19.19
N ALA A 85 -13.68 14.72 20.22
CA ALA A 85 -12.55 14.44 21.11
C ALA A 85 -12.65 13.03 21.72
N LYS A 86 -13.79 12.74 22.37
CA LYS A 86 -14.06 11.44 23.00
C LYS A 86 -14.02 10.29 21.99
N ARG A 87 -14.69 10.47 20.84
CA ARG A 87 -14.73 9.47 19.76
C ARG A 87 -13.33 9.13 19.24
N LEU A 88 -12.52 10.15 18.98
CA LEU A 88 -11.15 9.95 18.50
C LEU A 88 -10.31 9.22 19.55
N ASN A 89 -10.39 9.65 20.81
CA ASN A 89 -9.66 9.05 21.91
C ASN A 89 -9.99 7.57 22.10
N GLU A 90 -11.28 7.21 22.17
CA GLU A 90 -11.72 5.82 22.31
C GLU A 90 -11.23 4.96 21.15
N ARG A 91 -11.38 5.46 19.91
CA ARG A 91 -10.99 4.71 18.71
C ARG A 91 -9.49 4.46 18.63
N VAL A 92 -8.69 5.51 18.78
CA VAL A 92 -7.24 5.42 18.59
C VAL A 92 -6.59 4.65 19.75
N THR A 93 -7.08 4.82 20.98
CA THR A 93 -6.59 4.03 22.13
C THR A 93 -6.82 2.53 21.90
N TYR A 94 -8.03 2.14 21.48
CA TYR A 94 -8.32 0.76 21.14
C TYR A 94 -7.46 0.23 19.98
N ASP A 95 -7.31 1.02 18.90
CA ASP A 95 -6.46 0.62 17.77
C ASP A 95 -4.99 0.43 18.24
N MET A 96 -4.46 1.27 19.11
CA MET A 96 -3.11 1.13 19.69
C MET A 96 -2.97 -0.10 20.59
N GLU A 97 -3.98 -0.45 21.40
CA GLU A 97 -3.98 -1.69 22.19
C GLU A 97 -3.92 -2.92 21.28
N MET A 98 -4.72 -2.94 20.22
CA MET A 98 -4.73 -4.03 19.24
C MET A 98 -3.37 -4.16 18.53
N ILE A 99 -2.73 -3.04 18.18
CA ILE A 99 -1.39 -3.03 17.59
C ILE A 99 -0.34 -3.57 18.58
N ARG A 100 -0.43 -3.24 19.88
CA ARG A 100 0.50 -3.75 20.90
C ARG A 100 0.37 -5.26 21.11
N GLU A 101 -0.85 -5.75 21.22
CA GLU A 101 -1.13 -7.15 21.59
C GLU A 101 -1.05 -8.10 20.39
N LEU A 102 -1.60 -7.70 19.23
CA LEU A 102 -1.73 -8.57 18.06
C LEU A 102 -0.81 -8.17 16.90
N GLY A 103 -0.12 -7.03 16.98
CA GLY A 103 0.66 -6.48 15.87
C GLY A 103 -0.20 -5.91 14.73
N HIS A 104 -1.53 -5.86 14.89
CA HIS A 104 -2.46 -5.37 13.87
C HIS A 104 -3.77 -4.85 14.45
N CYS A 105 -4.44 -3.94 13.73
CA CYS A 105 -5.79 -3.47 14.02
C CYS A 105 -6.62 -3.26 12.75
N SER A 106 -7.94 -3.19 12.88
CA SER A 106 -8.82 -2.89 11.75
C SER A 106 -8.63 -1.45 11.28
N GLY A 107 -8.15 -1.31 10.04
CA GLY A 107 -7.85 0.00 9.46
C GLY A 107 -6.43 0.48 9.76
N ILE A 108 -5.46 -0.43 9.97
CA ILE A 108 -4.07 -0.09 10.27
C ILE A 108 -3.45 0.85 9.22
N GLU A 109 -3.92 0.81 7.97
CA GLU A 109 -3.43 1.65 6.89
C GLU A 109 -3.60 3.15 7.17
N ASN A 110 -4.53 3.53 8.05
CA ASN A 110 -4.71 4.92 8.49
C ASN A 110 -3.57 5.44 9.38
N TYR A 111 -2.68 4.54 9.82
CA TYR A 111 -1.48 4.83 10.57
C TYR A 111 -0.20 4.59 9.76
N SER A 112 -0.32 4.27 8.47
CA SER A 112 0.82 3.90 7.58
C SER A 112 1.98 4.89 7.66
N ARG A 113 1.72 6.20 7.71
CA ARG A 113 2.75 7.23 7.85
C ARG A 113 3.71 6.97 9.01
N TYR A 114 3.18 6.59 10.17
CA TYR A 114 3.97 6.34 11.39
C TYR A 114 4.84 5.09 11.23
N PHE A 115 4.26 4.01 10.68
CA PHE A 115 4.99 2.77 10.45
C PHE A 115 6.08 2.90 9.38
N ASP A 116 5.83 3.72 8.35
CA ASP A 116 6.81 4.03 7.30
C ASP A 116 7.91 5.00 7.78
N GLY A 117 7.73 5.66 8.93
CA GLY A 117 8.61 6.72 9.41
C GLY A 117 8.64 7.94 8.48
N ARG A 118 7.55 8.18 7.75
CA ARG A 118 7.47 9.23 6.73
C ARG A 118 7.05 10.59 7.32
N PRO A 119 7.61 11.71 6.83
CA PRO A 119 7.13 13.05 7.21
C PRO A 119 5.66 13.28 6.83
N ALA A 120 4.97 14.14 7.60
CA ALA A 120 3.60 14.57 7.29
C ALA A 120 3.50 15.19 5.88
N GLY A 121 2.43 14.84 5.15
CA GLY A 121 2.19 15.32 3.79
C GLY A 121 3.00 14.61 2.69
N SER A 122 3.99 13.78 3.05
CA SER A 122 4.83 13.07 2.07
C SER A 122 4.01 12.11 1.20
N ARG A 123 4.54 11.82 0.01
CA ARG A 123 3.96 10.85 -0.92
C ARG A 123 3.95 9.45 -0.27
N PRO A 124 2.85 8.70 -0.35
CA PRO A 124 2.81 7.30 0.10
C PRO A 124 3.53 6.38 -0.88
N TYR A 125 4.01 5.25 -0.37
CA TYR A 125 4.50 4.18 -1.22
C TYR A 125 3.35 3.56 -2.02
N CYS A 126 3.64 3.16 -3.25
CA CYS A 126 2.69 2.48 -4.13
C CYS A 126 3.40 1.41 -4.96
N LEU A 127 2.65 0.71 -5.82
CA LEU A 127 3.20 -0.34 -6.69
C LEU A 127 4.36 0.17 -7.55
N LEU A 128 4.33 1.42 -8.00
CA LEU A 128 5.39 1.98 -8.86
C LEU A 128 6.75 2.03 -8.15
N ASP A 129 6.78 2.07 -6.81
CA ASP A 129 8.02 2.05 -6.04
C ASP A 129 8.73 0.68 -6.03
N PHE A 130 8.02 -0.39 -6.44
CA PHE A 130 8.58 -1.73 -6.52
C PHE A 130 9.29 -2.00 -7.86
N PHE A 131 9.08 -1.12 -8.85
CA PHE A 131 9.72 -1.23 -10.14
C PHE A 131 11.12 -0.57 -10.14
N PRO A 132 12.06 -1.06 -10.96
CA PRO A 132 13.30 -0.33 -11.27
C PRO A 132 13.00 1.06 -11.83
N GLU A 133 13.96 1.99 -11.73
CA GLU A 133 13.76 3.39 -12.14
C GLU A 133 13.44 3.62 -13.62
N ASP A 134 13.69 2.64 -14.48
CA ASP A 134 13.56 2.66 -15.95
C ASP A 134 12.37 1.82 -16.45
N PHE A 135 11.36 1.60 -15.60
CA PHE A 135 10.16 0.88 -15.98
C PHE A 135 9.31 1.62 -17.01
N LEU A 136 8.58 0.83 -17.81
CA LEU A 136 7.63 1.32 -18.80
C LEU A 136 6.20 1.23 -18.25
N ILE A 137 5.45 2.32 -18.37
CA ILE A 137 4.01 2.34 -18.11
C ILE A 137 3.26 2.28 -19.44
N ILE A 138 2.27 1.39 -19.53
CA ILE A 138 1.28 1.41 -20.61
C ILE A 138 -0.06 1.79 -19.98
N ILE A 139 -0.65 2.88 -20.45
CA ILE A 139 -1.97 3.32 -20.00
C ILE A 139 -2.98 3.01 -21.10
N ASP A 140 -3.72 1.93 -20.89
CA ASP A 140 -4.84 1.56 -21.74
C ASP A 140 -6.03 2.51 -21.55
N GLU A 141 -6.77 2.71 -22.63
CA GLU A 141 -7.84 3.70 -22.75
C GLU A 141 -7.48 5.05 -22.09
N SER A 142 -6.32 5.59 -22.47
CA SER A 142 -5.69 6.74 -21.80
C SER A 142 -6.61 7.95 -21.61
N HIS A 143 -7.47 8.20 -22.60
CA HIS A 143 -8.45 9.29 -22.60
C HIS A 143 -9.45 9.23 -21.44
N VAL A 144 -9.64 8.05 -20.84
CA VAL A 144 -10.46 7.82 -19.63
C VAL A 144 -9.57 7.59 -18.41
N SER A 145 -8.55 6.75 -18.55
CA SER A 145 -7.68 6.33 -17.44
C SER A 145 -6.89 7.49 -16.83
N VAL A 146 -6.38 8.42 -17.64
CA VAL A 146 -5.62 9.58 -17.13
C VAL A 146 -6.50 10.54 -16.30
N PRO A 147 -7.68 10.98 -16.77
CA PRO A 147 -8.62 11.73 -15.94
C PRO A 147 -8.99 11.00 -14.64
N GLN A 148 -9.16 9.67 -14.69
CA GLN A 148 -9.47 8.88 -13.51
C GLN A 148 -8.33 8.94 -12.48
N ILE A 149 -7.08 8.68 -12.88
CA ILE A 149 -5.89 8.78 -12.01
C ILE A 149 -5.84 10.17 -11.36
N ARG A 150 -6.07 11.24 -12.14
CA ARG A 150 -6.09 12.61 -11.64
C ARG A 150 -7.15 12.85 -10.58
N ALA A 151 -8.33 12.26 -10.73
CA ALA A 151 -9.47 12.45 -9.83
C ALA A 151 -9.34 11.70 -8.49
N MET A 152 -8.56 10.61 -8.44
CA MET A 152 -8.48 9.73 -7.26
C MET A 152 -8.14 10.47 -5.97
N TYR A 153 -7.11 11.33 -5.99
CA TYR A 153 -6.71 12.08 -4.80
C TYR A 153 -7.81 13.02 -4.30
N GLY A 154 -8.49 13.73 -5.20
CA GLY A 154 -9.54 14.68 -4.84
C GLY A 154 -10.72 14.00 -4.13
N GLY A 155 -11.17 12.86 -4.68
CA GLY A 155 -12.24 12.06 -4.09
C GLY A 155 -11.89 11.47 -2.72
N ASP A 156 -10.69 10.88 -2.60
CA ASP A 156 -10.23 10.33 -1.33
C ASP A 156 -10.09 11.41 -0.25
N ARG A 157 -9.44 12.54 -0.61
CA ARG A 157 -9.23 13.66 0.30
C ARG A 157 -10.55 14.22 0.82
N ALA A 158 -11.54 14.43 -0.04
CA ALA A 158 -12.85 14.97 0.37
C ALA A 158 -13.54 14.07 1.42
N ARG A 159 -13.49 12.75 1.21
CA ARG A 159 -14.05 11.78 2.16
C ARG A 159 -13.30 11.79 3.49
N LYS A 160 -11.96 11.81 3.45
CA LYS A 160 -11.14 11.74 4.67
C LYS A 160 -11.17 13.03 5.49
N ILE A 161 -11.35 14.19 4.86
CA ILE A 161 -11.57 15.46 5.57
C ILE A 161 -12.73 15.32 6.56
N ASN A 162 -13.87 14.79 6.12
CA ASN A 162 -15.02 14.62 7.00
C ASN A 162 -14.72 13.64 8.16
N LEU A 163 -13.99 12.55 7.90
CA LEU A 163 -13.61 11.60 8.95
C LEU A 163 -12.71 12.23 10.00
N VAL A 164 -11.73 13.02 9.57
CA VAL A 164 -10.83 13.74 10.49
C VAL A 164 -11.59 14.85 11.21
N GLU A 165 -12.37 15.64 10.48
CA GLU A 165 -13.17 16.73 11.02
C GLU A 165 -14.10 16.22 12.11
N TYR A 166 -14.81 15.11 11.90
CA TYR A 166 -15.71 14.54 12.90
C TYR A 166 -15.02 13.56 13.88
N GLY A 167 -13.69 13.57 14.01
CA GLY A 167 -12.99 12.79 15.04
C GLY A 167 -13.09 11.27 14.89
N PHE A 168 -13.31 10.76 13.67
CA PHE A 168 -13.25 9.32 13.39
C PHE A 168 -11.82 8.81 13.14
N ARG A 169 -10.91 9.71 12.70
CA ARG A 169 -9.52 9.40 12.38
C ARG A 169 -8.60 10.57 12.74
N LEU A 170 -7.33 10.27 13.02
CA LEU A 170 -6.29 11.28 13.19
C LEU A 170 -6.02 12.03 11.87
N PRO A 171 -5.51 13.27 11.92
CA PRO A 171 -5.06 14.00 10.72
C PRO A 171 -4.07 13.22 9.86
N ALA A 172 -3.22 12.39 10.47
CA ALA A 172 -2.27 11.53 9.76
C ALA A 172 -2.94 10.52 8.79
N ALA A 173 -4.22 10.20 8.98
CA ALA A 173 -4.95 9.34 8.06
C ALA A 173 -5.07 9.95 6.65
N MET A 174 -4.90 11.27 6.51
CA MET A 174 -4.84 11.97 5.22
C MET A 174 -3.58 11.63 4.42
N ASP A 175 -2.52 11.17 5.07
CA ASP A 175 -1.24 10.82 4.45
C ASP A 175 -1.22 9.38 3.90
N ASN A 176 -2.22 8.57 4.27
CA ASN A 176 -2.57 7.35 3.56
C ASN A 176 -3.51 7.73 2.40
N ARG A 177 -3.02 7.84 1.18
CA ARG A 177 -3.82 8.40 0.08
C ARG A 177 -3.34 7.87 -1.28
N PRO A 178 -4.13 8.03 -2.34
CA PRO A 178 -3.59 7.92 -3.69
C PRO A 178 -2.51 8.98 -3.95
N LEU A 179 -1.71 8.74 -4.98
CA LEU A 179 -0.82 9.76 -5.52
C LEU A 179 -1.63 10.96 -5.98
N LYS A 180 -1.08 12.16 -5.77
CA LYS A 180 -1.49 13.33 -6.53
C LYS A 180 -1.02 13.15 -7.97
N PHE A 181 -1.66 13.86 -8.91
CA PHE A 181 -1.35 13.70 -10.32
C PHE A 181 0.08 14.12 -10.68
N ASP A 182 0.58 15.20 -10.05
CA ASP A 182 1.97 15.66 -10.16
C ASP A 182 2.98 14.64 -9.59
N GLU A 183 2.64 13.98 -8.48
CA GLU A 183 3.44 12.87 -7.92
C GLU A 183 3.50 11.68 -8.89
N PHE A 184 2.38 11.34 -9.55
CA PHE A 184 2.36 10.30 -10.58
C PHE A 184 3.19 10.69 -11.81
N GLU A 185 3.03 11.90 -12.32
CA GLU A 185 3.80 12.41 -13.48
C GLU A 185 5.31 12.39 -13.23
N ALA A 186 5.75 12.68 -12.00
CA ALA A 186 7.16 12.63 -11.63
C ALA A 186 7.74 11.19 -11.64
N MET A 187 6.90 10.18 -11.39
CA MET A 187 7.30 8.76 -11.41
C MET A 187 7.18 8.16 -12.81
N ALA A 188 6.22 8.62 -13.61
CA ALA A 188 5.89 8.11 -14.93
C ALA A 188 6.87 8.64 -16.01
N LYS A 189 8.14 8.22 -15.92
CA LYS A 189 9.23 8.67 -16.80
C LYS A 189 9.05 8.20 -18.26
N GLN A 190 8.59 6.96 -18.45
CA GLN A 190 8.35 6.37 -19.78
C GLN A 190 6.92 5.84 -19.84
N VAL A 191 6.10 6.41 -20.73
CA VAL A 191 4.67 6.10 -20.81
C VAL A 191 4.25 5.93 -22.26
N ILE A 192 3.50 4.86 -22.54
CA ILE A 192 2.74 4.70 -23.78
C ILE A 192 1.27 4.89 -23.44
N TYR A 193 0.67 5.93 -24.02
CA TYR A 193 -0.77 6.16 -23.95
C TYR A 193 -1.44 5.42 -25.10
N VAL A 194 -2.34 4.50 -24.80
CA VAL A 194 -3.09 3.72 -25.79
C VAL A 194 -4.53 4.20 -25.78
N SER A 195 -5.00 4.75 -26.90
CA SER A 195 -6.39 5.15 -27.08
C SER A 195 -6.73 5.37 -28.54
N ALA A 196 -7.96 5.05 -28.95
CA ALA A 196 -8.50 5.45 -30.24
C ALA A 196 -8.83 6.96 -30.32
N THR A 197 -8.98 7.62 -29.17
CA THR A 197 -9.38 9.03 -29.05
C THR A 197 -8.51 9.74 -28.00
N PRO A 198 -7.19 9.86 -28.22
CA PRO A 198 -6.30 10.48 -27.25
C PRO A 198 -6.73 11.94 -26.97
N ALA A 199 -6.77 12.32 -25.69
CA ALA A 199 -7.12 13.69 -25.31
C ALA A 199 -5.90 14.63 -25.37
N ASP A 200 -6.15 15.94 -25.15
CA ASP A 200 -5.12 16.99 -25.26
C ASP A 200 -3.91 16.74 -24.35
N TYR A 201 -4.13 16.13 -23.18
CA TYR A 201 -3.05 15.83 -22.25
C TYR A 201 -2.06 14.82 -22.85
N GLU A 202 -2.56 13.73 -23.41
CA GLU A 202 -1.71 12.69 -24.01
C GLU A 202 -0.97 13.24 -25.23
N LEU A 203 -1.65 14.00 -26.09
CA LEU A 203 -1.03 14.60 -27.27
C LEU A 203 0.09 15.59 -26.88
N MET A 204 -0.13 16.36 -25.82
CA MET A 204 0.86 17.30 -25.29
C MET A 204 2.07 16.56 -24.68
N ARG A 205 1.82 15.53 -23.85
CA ARG A 205 2.88 14.76 -23.19
C ARG A 205 3.70 13.91 -24.15
N SER A 206 3.10 13.48 -25.25
CA SER A 206 3.79 12.75 -26.31
C SER A 206 4.58 13.65 -27.27
N GLU A 207 4.52 14.99 -27.11
CA GLU A 207 5.21 15.96 -27.96
C GLU A 207 4.94 15.75 -29.48
N GLY A 208 3.74 15.26 -29.82
CA GLY A 208 3.35 14.93 -31.19
C GLY A 208 3.85 13.58 -31.73
N ILE A 209 4.54 12.77 -30.92
CA ILE A 209 4.91 11.40 -31.29
C ILE A 209 3.68 10.50 -31.15
N VAL A 210 3.06 10.18 -32.28
CA VAL A 210 1.89 9.31 -32.37
C VAL A 210 2.16 8.19 -33.37
N VAL A 211 1.79 6.96 -33.00
CA VAL A 211 1.94 5.78 -33.86
C VAL A 211 0.57 5.12 -34.01
N ASP A 212 0.14 4.92 -35.26
CA ASP A 212 -1.10 4.22 -35.55
C ASP A 212 -0.94 2.72 -35.33
N GLN A 213 -1.83 2.14 -34.52
CA GLN A 213 -1.93 0.69 -34.34
C GLN A 213 -3.01 0.13 -35.27
N VAL A 214 -2.60 -0.69 -36.24
CA VAL A 214 -3.55 -1.41 -37.11
C VAL A 214 -3.87 -2.77 -36.47
N ILE A 215 -5.06 -2.89 -35.87
CA ILE A 215 -5.59 -4.16 -35.38
C ILE A 215 -6.42 -4.80 -36.50
N ARG A 216 -6.00 -5.98 -36.99
CA ARG A 216 -6.81 -6.78 -37.92
C ARG A 216 -7.58 -7.85 -37.14
N PRO A 217 -8.83 -8.17 -37.53
CA PRO A 217 -9.60 -9.26 -36.93
C PRO A 217 -8.93 -10.63 -37.09
#